data_AF-A0A956A698-F1
#
_entry.id   AF-A0A956A698-F1
#
_cell.length_a   1.000
_cell.length_b   1.000
_cell.length_c   1.000
_cell.angle_alpha   90.00
_cell.angle_beta   90.00
_cell.angle_gamma   90.00
#
_symmetry.space_group_name_H-M   'P 1'
#
loop_
_entity.id
_entity.type
_entity.pdbx_description
1 polymer ?
#
loop_
_entity_poly.entity_id
_entity_poly.type
_entity_poly.pdbx_seq_one_letter_code
_entity_poly.pdbx_strand_id
1 'polypeptide(L)' 'HQIRVHLASLGAPLLGDRAYGGPAAARLGLHAAHLGFVHPDGRALAFDRPPGDDFTALAPALAAS' A
#
# COMPACT_ATOMS: atom_id res chain seq x y z
N HIS A 1 1.27 7.83 8.96
CA HIS A 1 0.46 7.71 7.72
C HIS A 1 1.05 8.52 6.55
N GLN A 2 2.37 8.53 6.35
CA GLN A 2 3.00 9.46 5.40
C GLN A 2 2.51 9.25 3.96
N ILE A 3 2.55 8.01 3.44
CA ILE A 3 2.05 7.68 2.10
C ILE A 3 0.57 8.04 1.95
N ARG A 4 -0.26 7.63 2.92
CA ARG A 4 -1.71 7.84 2.93
C ARG A 4 -2.10 9.33 2.89
N VAL A 5 -1.50 10.14 3.77
CA VAL A 5 -1.80 11.58 3.84
C VAL A 5 -1.28 12.31 2.60
N HIS A 6 -0.12 11.94 2.07
CA HIS A 6 0.41 12.55 0.85
C HIS A 6 -0.51 12.29 -0.34
N LEU A 7 -0.86 11.03 -0.57
CA LEU A 7 -1.73 10.66 -1.69
C LEU A 7 -3.11 11.30 -1.59
N ALA A 8 -3.70 11.37 -0.39
CA ALA A 8 -4.94 12.10 -0.16
C ALA A 8 -4.80 13.60 -0.42
N SER A 9 -3.69 14.23 0.00
CA SER A 9 -3.44 15.66 -0.24
C SER A 9 -3.27 16.00 -1.73
N LEU A 10 -2.89 15.02 -2.55
CA LEU A 10 -2.80 15.14 -4.01
C LEU A 10 -4.14 14.85 -4.71
N GLY A 11 -5.23 14.60 -3.97
CA GLY A 11 -6.54 14.25 -4.53
C GLY A 11 -6.65 12.81 -4.99
N ALA A 12 -5.69 11.94 -4.64
CA ALA A 12 -5.65 10.53 -5.02
C ALA A 12 -5.61 9.62 -3.77
N PRO A 13 -6.61 9.65 -2.89
CA PRO A 13 -6.61 8.84 -1.68
C PRO A 13 -6.64 7.33 -2.01
N LEU A 14 -6.02 6.53 -1.15
CA LEU A 14 -5.90 5.09 -1.37
C LEU A 14 -7.26 4.37 -1.23
N LEU A 15 -7.48 3.33 -2.04
CA LEU A 15 -8.62 2.43 -1.87
C LEU A 15 -8.69 1.86 -0.45
N GLY A 16 -9.90 1.80 0.11
CA GLY A 16 -10.15 1.32 1.46
C GLY A 16 -9.66 2.25 2.57
N ASP A 17 -9.12 3.43 2.25
CA ASP A 17 -8.64 4.39 3.24
C ASP A 17 -9.76 5.23 3.84
N ARG A 18 -10.48 4.66 4.81
CA ARG A 18 -11.59 5.32 5.51
C ARG A 18 -11.19 6.61 6.24
N ALA A 19 -9.93 6.75 6.65
CA ALA A 19 -9.50 7.92 7.40
C ALA A 19 -9.19 9.12 6.51
N TYR A 20 -8.83 8.88 5.25
CA TYR A 20 -8.43 9.92 4.29
C TYR A 20 -9.33 9.99 3.05
N GLY A 21 -10.58 9.50 3.16
CA GLY A 21 -11.60 9.67 2.11
C GLY A 21 -11.43 8.77 0.88
N GLY A 22 -10.69 7.67 1.02
CA GLY A 22 -10.51 6.69 -0.04
C GLY A 22 -11.81 5.97 -0.42
N PRO A 23 -12.01 5.58 -1.69
CA PRO A 23 -13.16 4.78 -2.09
C PRO A 23 -13.27 3.48 -1.29
N ALA A 24 -14.49 3.05 -1.01
CA ALA A 24 -14.72 1.86 -0.21
C ALA A 24 -14.14 0.59 -0.90
N ALA A 25 -13.39 -0.20 -0.14
CA ALA A 25 -12.83 -1.46 -0.60
C ALA A 25 -12.71 -2.45 0.56
N ALA A 26 -12.51 -3.73 0.23
CA ALA A 26 -12.42 -4.82 1.22
C ALA A 26 -11.24 -4.67 2.19
N ARG A 27 -10.15 -4.05 1.74
CA ARG A 27 -8.98 -3.71 2.55
C ARG A 27 -8.32 -2.44 2.05
N LEU A 28 -7.36 -1.93 2.83
CA LEU A 28 -6.51 -0.82 2.41
C LEU A 28 -5.62 -1.26 1.23
N GLY A 29 -5.64 -0.48 0.17
CA GLY A 29 -4.78 -0.59 -1.02
C GLY A 29 -3.35 -0.12 -0.75
N LEU A 30 -2.74 -0.63 0.30
CA LEU A 30 -1.34 -0.39 0.65
C LEU A 30 -0.67 -1.71 1.03
N HIS A 31 0.45 -2.02 0.38
CA HIS A 31 1.23 -3.24 0.60
C HIS A 31 2.73 -2.93 0.55
N ALA A 32 3.47 -3.40 1.54
CA ALA A 32 4.93 -3.29 1.55
C ALA A 32 5.52 -4.47 0.77
N ALA A 33 5.80 -4.26 -0.51
CA ALA A 33 6.26 -5.31 -1.41
C ALA A 33 7.74 -5.71 -1.20
N HIS A 34 8.56 -4.77 -0.74
CA HIS A 34 9.99 -4.95 -0.56
C HIS A 34 10.46 -4.29 0.74
N LEU A 35 11.37 -4.95 1.45
CA LEU A 35 12.08 -4.42 2.60
C LEU A 35 13.57 -4.71 2.47
N GLY A 36 14.37 -3.65 2.37
CA GLY A 36 15.83 -3.72 2.35
C GLY A 36 16.43 -2.90 3.48
N PHE A 37 17.44 -3.44 4.16
CA PHE A 37 18.19 -2.74 5.20
C PHE A 37 19.57 -3.38 5.45
N VAL A 38 20.45 -2.64 6.11
CA VAL A 38 21.71 -3.19 6.64
C VAL A 38 21.45 -3.72 8.04
N HIS A 39 21.67 -5.03 8.22
CA HIS A 39 21.59 -5.68 9.52
C HIS A 39 22.66 -5.10 10.47
N PRO A 40 22.43 -5.05 11.79
CA PRO A 40 23.39 -4.48 12.74
C PRO A 40 24.80 -5.07 12.71
N ASP A 41 24.99 -6.28 12.17
CA ASP A 41 26.31 -6.91 11.95
C ASP A 41 26.99 -6.50 10.62
N GLY A 42 26.40 -5.57 9.87
CA GLY A 42 26.94 -5.02 8.63
C GLY A 42 26.47 -5.70 7.34
N ARG A 43 25.69 -6.78 7.41
CA ARG A 43 25.19 -7.47 6.20
C ARG A 43 24.02 -6.74 5.58
N ALA A 44 24.00 -6.61 4.25
CA ALA A 44 22.81 -6.16 3.54
C ALA A 44 21.78 -7.30 3.47
N LEU A 45 20.55 -7.03 3.91
CA LEU A 45 19.42 -7.95 3.83
C LEU A 45 18.32 -7.34 2.96
N ALA A 46 17.66 -8.20 2.19
CA ALA A 46 16.51 -7.84 1.37
C ALA A 46 15.45 -8.93 1.47
N PHE A 47 14.19 -8.51 1.54
CA PHE A 47 13.02 -9.36 1.63
C PHE A 47 11.97 -8.87 0.65
N ASP A 48 11.50 -9.77 -0.22
CA ASP A 48 10.39 -9.52 -1.13
C ASP A 48 9.17 -10.30 -0.67
N ARG A 49 8.01 -9.63 -0.69
CA ARG A 49 6.72 -10.26 -0.45
C ARG A 49 5.75 -9.79 -1.53
N PRO A 50 5.42 -10.64 -2.52
CA PRO A 50 4.43 -10.26 -3.51
C PRO A 50 3.08 -9.98 -2.83
N PRO A 51 2.26 -9.09 -3.40
CA PRO A 51 0.91 -8.87 -2.91
C PRO A 51 0.11 -10.17 -2.98
N GLY A 52 -0.68 -10.45 -1.93
CA GLY A 52 -1.59 -11.59 -1.90
C GLY A 52 -2.86 -11.35 -2.72
N ASP A 53 -3.67 -12.40 -2.86
CA ASP A 53 -4.92 -12.38 -3.62
C ASP A 53 -5.85 -11.25 -3.16
N ASP A 54 -5.91 -11.00 -1.86
CA ASP A 54 -6.74 -9.95 -1.26
C ASP A 54 -6.35 -8.53 -1.70
N PHE A 55 -5.07 -8.27 -1.96
CA PHE A 55 -4.60 -7.01 -2.51
C PHE A 55 -4.84 -6.94 -4.02
N THR A 56 -4.55 -8.02 -4.75
CA THR A 56 -4.77 -8.04 -6.22
C THR A 56 -6.25 -7.95 -6.58
N ALA A 57 -7.14 -8.46 -5.73
CA ALA A 57 -8.60 -8.34 -5.85
C ALA A 57 -9.11 -6.88 -5.77
N LEU A 58 -8.25 -5.92 -5.39
CA LEU A 58 -8.59 -4.50 -5.42
C LEU A 58 -8.52 -3.89 -6.83
N ALA A 59 -7.82 -4.54 -7.79
CA ALA A 59 -7.61 -3.99 -9.12
C ALA A 59 -8.91 -3.56 -9.85
N PRO A 60 -10.02 -4.31 -9.80
CA PRO A 60 -11.28 -3.88 -10.41
C PRO A 60 -11.83 -2.58 -9.83
N ALA A 61 -11.59 -2.29 -8.54
CA ALA A 61 -12.07 -1.08 -7.88
C ALA A 61 -11.33 0.18 -8.35
N LEU A 62 -10.12 0.06 -8.90
CA LEU A 62 -9.38 1.18 -9.50
C LEU A 62 -9.94 1.61 -10.86
N ALA A 63 -10.59 0.70 -11.59
CA ALA A 63 -11.18 1.01 -12.90
C ALA A 63 -12.56 1.70 -12.78
N ALA A 64 -13.14 1.68 -11.58
CA ALA A 64 -14.48 2.21 -11.30
C ALA A 64 -14.47 3.58 -10.60
N SER A 65 -13.29 4.13 -10.29
CA SER A 65 -13.08 5.44 -9.64
C SER A 65 -12.64 6.50 -10.64
#